data_AF-A0A0F5JD83-F1
#
_entry.id   AF-A0A0F5JD83-F1
#
_cell.length_a   1.000
_cell.length_b   1.000
_cell.length_c   1.000
_cell.angle_alpha   90.00
_cell.angle_beta   90.00
_cell.angle_gamma   90.00
#
_symmetry.space_group_name_H-M   'P 1'
#
loop_
_entity.id
_entity.type
_entity.pdbx_description
1 polymer ?
#
loop_
_entity_poly.entity_id
_entity_poly.type
_entity_poly.pdbx_seq_one_letter_code
_entity_poly.pdbx_strand_id
1 'polypeptide(L)'
;MLQDELREIRTQLRMAMNGVISTSMREKGMIYKLNFGVPLPEVKLIAARHEPGSELAAALWKEDIREFKLLAPLLQPVDDFPLEQAEQWVEEIPYLEIAEQCSRNLFCKLPYAEDLTLGLIVNKKDEYARTVAFLIWCEMFRQGKDMTEPAKATFLAESMRTVLRTDFGASWKEIQSAVKAMKFYGRQSPLHAGQILSGFEDFPELMTTAEKQEIYNELKFEFEYYS
;
A
#
# COMPACT_ATOMS: atom_id res chain seq x y z
N MET A 1 29.97 -8.27 -9.10
CA MET A 1 29.32 -7.68 -7.91
C MET A 1 27.82 -7.74 -8.04
N LEU A 2 27.13 -6.79 -8.69
CA LEU A 2 25.65 -6.83 -8.82
C LEU A 2 25.10 -8.12 -9.47
N GLN A 3 25.70 -8.57 -10.58
CA GLN A 3 25.26 -9.80 -11.26
C GLN A 3 25.43 -11.05 -10.38
N ASP A 4 26.46 -11.09 -9.54
CA ASP A 4 26.70 -12.19 -8.62
C ASP A 4 25.64 -12.22 -7.52
N GLU A 5 25.29 -11.05 -6.99
CA GLU A 5 24.26 -10.88 -5.97
C GLU A 5 22.86 -11.24 -6.49
N LEU A 6 22.49 -10.79 -7.69
CA LEU A 6 21.23 -11.18 -8.34
C LEU A 6 21.17 -12.70 -8.58
N ARG A 7 22.30 -13.33 -8.92
CA ARG A 7 22.40 -14.79 -9.08
C ARG A 7 22.25 -15.51 -7.74
N GLU A 8 22.82 -14.96 -6.67
CA GLU A 8 22.68 -15.49 -5.33
C GLU A 8 21.24 -15.42 -4.84
N ILE A 9 20.59 -14.25 -4.92
CA ILE A 9 19.17 -14.07 -4.59
C ILE A 9 18.31 -15.08 -5.34
N ARG A 10 18.53 -15.23 -6.66
CA ARG A 10 17.80 -16.20 -7.49
C ARG A 10 18.02 -17.64 -7.03
N THR A 11 19.22 -17.98 -6.56
CA THR A 11 19.53 -19.31 -6.03
C THR A 11 18.78 -19.56 -4.72
N GLN A 12 18.79 -18.59 -3.81
CA GLN A 12 18.06 -18.67 -2.54
C GLN A 12 16.55 -18.81 -2.77
N LEU A 13 15.97 -18.03 -3.70
CA LEU A 13 14.55 -18.15 -4.08
C LEU A 13 14.21 -19.50 -4.70
N ARG A 14 15.10 -20.08 -5.51
CA ARG A 14 14.91 -21.44 -6.05
C ARG A 14 14.90 -22.50 -4.96
N MET A 15 15.74 -22.35 -3.93
CA MET A 15 15.78 -23.27 -2.79
C MET A 15 14.52 -23.15 -1.92
N ALA A 16 13.95 -21.95 -1.82
CA ALA A 16 12.73 -21.65 -1.06
C ALA A 16 11.42 -21.84 -1.87
N MET A 17 11.51 -22.26 -3.13
CA MET A 17 10.39 -22.27 -4.07
C MET A 17 9.24 -23.16 -3.59
N ASN A 18 8.01 -22.68 -3.75
CA ASN A 18 6.80 -23.45 -3.48
C ASN A 18 5.87 -23.45 -4.71
N GLY A 19 5.94 -24.56 -5.47
CA GLY A 19 5.17 -24.75 -6.70
C GLY A 19 3.65 -24.78 -6.50
N VAL A 20 3.17 -25.18 -5.32
CA VAL A 20 1.73 -25.20 -5.01
C VAL A 20 1.20 -23.76 -4.89
N ILE A 21 1.95 -22.91 -4.19
CA ILE A 21 1.61 -21.48 -4.04
C ILE A 21 1.63 -20.78 -5.40
N SER A 22 2.69 -20.97 -6.20
CA SER A 22 2.80 -20.30 -7.50
C SER A 22 1.72 -20.78 -8.49
N THR A 23 1.34 -22.06 -8.45
CA THR A 23 0.23 -22.60 -9.26
C THR A 23 -1.10 -21.99 -8.84
N SER A 24 -1.40 -21.97 -7.54
CA SER A 24 -2.66 -21.40 -7.03
C SER A 24 -2.78 -19.89 -7.33
N MET A 25 -1.67 -19.14 -7.23
CA MET A 25 -1.65 -17.72 -7.61
C MET A 25 -1.97 -17.53 -9.10
N ARG A 26 -1.42 -18.37 -9.98
CA ARG A 26 -1.70 -18.32 -11.42
C ARG A 26 -3.16 -18.62 -11.72
N GLU A 27 -3.76 -19.62 -11.06
CA GLU A 27 -5.19 -19.95 -11.19
C GLU A 27 -6.10 -18.79 -10.78
N LYS A 28 -5.64 -17.94 -9.85
CA LYS A 28 -6.33 -16.72 -9.41
C LYS A 28 -6.03 -15.47 -10.25
N GLY A 29 -5.32 -15.63 -11.37
CA GLY A 29 -5.03 -14.54 -12.31
C GLY A 29 -3.77 -13.71 -12.01
N MET A 30 -2.93 -14.12 -11.05
CA MET A 30 -1.63 -13.47 -10.84
C MET A 30 -0.58 -14.03 -11.82
N ILE A 31 -0.50 -13.41 -12.99
CA ILE A 31 0.38 -13.81 -14.09
C ILE A 31 1.63 -12.91 -14.10
N TYR A 32 2.72 -13.44 -13.57
CA TYR A 32 4.07 -12.90 -13.76
C TYR A 32 4.82 -13.78 -14.76
N LYS A 33 5.84 -13.24 -15.45
CA LYS A 33 6.76 -14.06 -16.27
C LYS A 33 7.43 -15.16 -15.44
N LEU A 34 7.73 -14.89 -14.17
CA LEU A 34 8.19 -15.90 -13.22
C LEU A 34 7.64 -15.65 -11.82
N ASN A 35 7.23 -16.73 -11.15
CA ASN A 35 6.75 -16.73 -9.77
C ASN A 35 7.27 -17.99 -9.08
N PHE A 36 8.16 -17.82 -8.09
CA PHE A 36 8.71 -18.93 -7.30
C PHE A 36 7.73 -19.39 -6.20
N GLY A 37 6.68 -18.64 -5.92
CA GLY A 37 5.70 -18.97 -4.87
C GLY A 37 6.29 -18.87 -3.47
N VAL A 38 7.38 -18.13 -3.30
CA VAL A 38 8.06 -18.03 -2.00
C VAL A 38 7.17 -17.21 -1.05
N PRO A 39 6.86 -17.73 0.16
CA PRO A 39 6.08 -17.00 1.14
C PRO A 39 6.79 -15.71 1.59
N LEU A 40 6.01 -14.66 1.87
CA LEU A 40 6.56 -13.35 2.29
C LEU A 40 7.53 -13.41 3.49
N PRO A 41 7.32 -14.25 4.54
CA PRO A 41 8.31 -14.38 5.62
C PRO A 41 9.68 -14.82 5.12
N GLU A 42 9.73 -15.76 4.18
CA GLU A 42 10.98 -16.27 3.61
C GLU A 42 11.63 -15.23 2.68
N VAL A 43 10.83 -14.48 1.92
CA VAL A 43 11.32 -13.33 1.13
C VAL A 43 12.02 -12.31 2.02
N LYS A 44 11.46 -12.00 3.20
CA LYS A 44 12.08 -11.08 4.17
C LYS A 44 13.38 -11.63 4.75
N LEU A 45 13.45 -12.94 5.02
CA LEU A 45 14.69 -13.59 5.47
C LEU A 45 15.78 -13.54 4.41
N ILE A 46 15.43 -13.70 3.13
CA ILE A 46 16.35 -13.53 2.01
C ILE A 46 16.82 -12.07 1.95
N ALA A 47 15.91 -11.09 1.95
CA ALA A 47 16.27 -9.67 1.93
C ALA A 47 17.26 -9.30 3.05
N ALA A 48 17.05 -9.81 4.27
CA ALA A 48 17.91 -9.53 5.42
C ALA A 48 19.36 -10.05 5.31
N ARG A 49 19.68 -10.87 4.30
CA ARG A 49 21.04 -11.35 4.01
C ARG A 49 21.81 -10.47 3.03
N HIS A 50 21.15 -9.48 2.44
CA HIS A 50 21.71 -8.59 1.44
C HIS A 50 21.74 -7.16 1.98
N GLU A 51 22.79 -6.43 1.64
CA GLU A 51 22.88 -5.01 1.99
C GLU A 51 21.92 -4.20 1.12
N PRO A 52 21.15 -3.26 1.68
CA PRO A 52 20.34 -2.34 0.89
C PRO A 52 21.18 -1.53 -0.10
N GLY A 53 20.69 -1.36 -1.32
CA GLY A 53 21.39 -0.61 -2.36
C GLY A 53 20.49 -0.26 -3.54
N SER A 54 20.52 1.00 -3.96
CA SER A 54 19.67 1.54 -5.05
C SER A 54 19.85 0.78 -6.37
N GLU A 55 21.09 0.41 -6.72
CA GLU A 55 21.38 -0.34 -7.95
C GLU A 55 20.76 -1.76 -7.92
N LEU A 56 20.87 -2.45 -6.78
CA LEU A 56 20.29 -3.77 -6.58
C LEU A 56 18.77 -3.73 -6.61
N ALA A 57 18.17 -2.82 -5.85
CA ALA A 57 16.72 -2.67 -5.78
C ALA A 57 16.11 -2.31 -7.14
N ALA A 58 16.73 -1.40 -7.90
CA ALA A 58 16.30 -1.07 -9.25
C ALA A 58 16.44 -2.25 -10.22
N ALA A 59 17.51 -3.04 -10.11
CA ALA A 59 17.70 -4.24 -10.93
C ALA A 59 16.67 -5.34 -10.63
N LEU A 60 16.33 -5.54 -9.34
CA LEU A 60 15.25 -6.43 -8.92
C LEU A 60 13.89 -5.93 -9.43
N TRP A 61 13.61 -4.63 -9.26
CA TRP A 61 12.36 -4.03 -9.67
C TRP A 61 12.09 -4.16 -11.18
N LYS A 62 13.12 -4.03 -12.02
CA LYS A 62 12.98 -4.10 -13.48
C LYS A 62 12.51 -5.48 -13.99
N GLU A 63 12.78 -6.54 -13.25
CA GLU A 63 12.43 -7.90 -13.67
C GLU A 63 10.96 -8.22 -13.36
N ASP A 64 10.31 -8.91 -14.29
CA ASP A 64 8.95 -9.44 -14.10
C ASP A 64 8.98 -10.76 -13.33
N ILE A 65 9.46 -10.68 -12.09
CA ILE A 65 9.56 -11.79 -11.14
C ILE A 65 8.89 -11.34 -9.84
N ARG A 66 7.83 -12.04 -9.41
CA ARG A 66 7.07 -11.68 -8.20
C ARG A 66 7.98 -11.42 -7.00
N GLU A 67 8.84 -12.38 -6.68
CA GLU A 67 9.71 -12.28 -5.51
C GLU A 67 10.73 -11.15 -5.63
N PHE A 68 11.18 -10.78 -6.84
CA PHE A 68 12.05 -9.62 -7.01
C PHE A 68 11.30 -8.32 -6.74
N LYS A 69 10.04 -8.20 -7.21
CA LYS A 69 9.17 -7.05 -6.90
C LYS A 69 8.88 -6.93 -5.40
N LEU A 70 8.86 -8.04 -4.66
CA LEU A 70 8.73 -8.03 -3.19
C LEU A 70 10.04 -7.66 -2.46
N LEU A 71 11.19 -8.10 -2.99
CA LEU A 71 12.52 -7.81 -2.44
C LEU A 71 12.95 -6.36 -2.65
N ALA A 72 12.64 -5.78 -3.81
CA ALA A 72 13.05 -4.43 -4.17
C ALA A 72 12.68 -3.35 -3.10
N PRO A 73 11.43 -3.24 -2.62
CA PRO A 73 11.10 -2.26 -1.57
C PRO A 73 11.67 -2.58 -0.19
N LEU A 74 12.21 -3.78 0.03
CA LEU A 74 12.95 -4.12 1.27
C LEU A 74 14.43 -3.70 1.18
N LEU A 75 14.99 -3.64 -0.04
CA LEU A 75 16.40 -3.39 -0.30
C LEU A 75 16.69 -1.99 -0.86
N GLN A 76 15.67 -1.19 -1.17
CA GLN A 76 15.84 0.20 -1.60
C GLN A 76 16.15 1.10 -0.40
N PRO A 77 17.30 1.81 -0.39
CA PRO A 77 17.58 2.84 0.60
C PRO A 77 16.59 4.00 0.49
N VAL A 78 16.10 4.47 1.65
CA VAL A 78 15.10 5.54 1.74
C VAL A 78 15.68 6.91 1.39
N ASP A 79 16.91 7.18 1.83
CA ASP A 79 17.54 8.51 1.70
C ASP A 79 17.98 8.84 0.26
N ASP A 80 18.08 7.83 -0.60
CA ASP A 80 18.56 7.93 -1.99
C ASP A 80 17.50 7.45 -3.00
N PHE A 81 16.22 7.60 -2.66
CA PHE A 81 15.13 7.29 -3.58
C PHE A 81 14.48 8.61 -4.06
N PRO A 82 14.53 8.93 -5.37
CA PRO A 82 13.91 10.14 -5.91
C PRO A 82 12.39 10.05 -6.00
N LEU A 83 11.70 11.21 -5.94
CA LEU A 83 10.26 11.28 -6.10
C LEU A 83 9.82 10.72 -7.46
N GLU A 84 10.47 11.10 -8.56
CA GLU A 84 10.09 10.61 -9.89
C GLU A 84 10.22 9.08 -10.00
N GLN A 85 11.20 8.49 -9.32
CA GLN A 85 11.37 7.05 -9.30
C GLN A 85 10.31 6.35 -8.45
N ALA A 86 9.88 6.97 -7.35
CA ALA A 86 8.77 6.48 -6.54
C ALA A 86 7.46 6.49 -7.34
N GLU A 87 7.18 7.58 -8.07
CA GLU A 87 6.01 7.68 -8.95
C GLU A 87 6.05 6.63 -10.07
N GLN A 88 7.21 6.46 -10.73
CA GLN A 88 7.40 5.41 -11.72
C GLN A 88 7.14 4.01 -11.13
N TRP A 89 7.64 3.72 -9.93
CA TRP A 89 7.37 2.44 -9.29
C TRP A 89 5.88 2.24 -9.02
N VAL A 90 5.13 3.29 -8.70
CA VAL A 90 3.68 3.19 -8.53
C VAL A 90 2.99 2.82 -9.83
N GLU A 91 3.35 3.45 -10.95
CA GLU A 91 2.80 3.15 -12.28
C GLU A 91 3.12 1.72 -12.74
N GLU A 92 4.23 1.16 -12.27
CA GLU A 92 4.67 -0.19 -12.62
C GLU A 92 4.16 -1.29 -11.67
N ILE A 93 3.35 -0.96 -10.66
CA ILE A 93 2.77 -1.95 -9.73
C ILE A 93 1.83 -2.89 -10.50
N PRO A 94 2.11 -4.20 -10.52
CA PRO A 94 1.27 -5.13 -11.26
C PRO A 94 0.08 -5.65 -10.43
N TYR A 95 0.21 -5.70 -9.11
CA TYR A 95 -0.79 -6.30 -8.21
C TYR A 95 -0.83 -5.60 -6.85
N LEU A 96 -1.99 -5.69 -6.18
CA LEU A 96 -2.21 -5.12 -4.84
C LEU A 96 -1.15 -5.56 -3.82
N GLU A 97 -0.68 -6.80 -3.87
CA GLU A 97 0.38 -7.29 -2.97
C GLU A 97 1.66 -6.44 -3.06
N ILE A 98 2.05 -6.06 -4.28
CA ILE A 98 3.23 -5.21 -4.51
C ILE A 98 2.94 -3.79 -4.00
N ALA A 99 1.75 -3.24 -4.22
CA ALA A 99 1.33 -1.96 -3.66
C ALA A 99 1.46 -1.93 -2.12
N GLU A 100 0.99 -2.97 -1.45
CA GLU A 100 1.08 -3.09 0.01
C GLU A 100 2.53 -3.18 0.49
N GLN A 101 3.38 -3.97 -0.19
CA GLN A 101 4.79 -4.09 0.19
C GLN A 101 5.57 -2.81 -0.05
N CYS A 102 5.37 -2.12 -1.17
CA CYS A 102 6.02 -0.85 -1.45
C CYS A 102 5.58 0.22 -0.44
N SER A 103 4.28 0.33 -0.17
CA SER A 103 3.73 1.30 0.79
C SER A 103 4.30 1.10 2.19
N ARG A 104 4.35 -0.14 2.68
CA ARG A 104 4.85 -0.48 4.02
C ARG A 104 6.36 -0.38 4.15
N ASN A 105 7.10 -0.92 3.19
CA ASN A 105 8.54 -1.13 3.36
C ASN A 105 9.37 0.06 2.87
N LEU A 106 8.84 0.86 1.93
CA LEU A 106 9.55 1.97 1.30
C LEU A 106 8.78 3.30 1.41
N PHE A 107 7.62 3.43 0.76
CA PHE A 107 7.02 4.74 0.50
C PHE A 107 6.64 5.53 1.75
N CYS A 108 6.06 4.88 2.78
CA CYS A 108 5.72 5.58 4.04
C CYS A 108 6.93 6.05 4.87
N LYS A 109 8.14 5.68 4.47
CA LYS A 109 9.40 6.06 5.13
C LYS A 109 10.11 7.20 4.41
N LEU A 110 9.73 7.50 3.16
CA LEU A 110 10.36 8.55 2.37
C LEU A 110 10.19 9.91 3.04
N PRO A 111 11.19 10.80 2.98
CA PRO A 111 11.11 12.12 3.61
C PRO A 111 10.01 13.01 2.98
N TYR A 112 9.63 12.73 1.73
CA TYR A 112 8.58 13.40 0.98
C TYR A 112 7.28 12.57 0.88
N ALA A 113 7.05 11.63 1.80
CA ALA A 113 5.87 10.74 1.74
C ALA A 113 4.54 11.50 1.64
N GLU A 114 4.40 12.66 2.31
CA GLU A 114 3.20 13.49 2.20
C GLU A 114 3.00 14.02 0.77
N ASP A 115 4.03 14.62 0.18
CA ASP A 115 3.98 15.13 -1.20
C ASP A 115 3.63 14.02 -2.20
N LEU A 116 4.24 12.83 -2.03
CA LEU A 116 3.93 11.65 -2.82
C LEU A 116 2.44 11.29 -2.70
N THR A 117 1.89 11.20 -1.47
CA THR A 117 0.46 10.86 -1.30
C THR A 117 -0.47 11.90 -1.91
N LEU A 118 -0.12 13.19 -1.84
CA LEU A 118 -0.92 14.28 -2.41
C LEU A 118 -0.90 14.25 -3.94
N GLY A 119 0.22 13.88 -4.57
CA GLY A 119 0.29 13.65 -6.02
C GLY A 119 -0.51 12.41 -6.44
N LEU A 120 -0.34 11.30 -5.72
CA LEU A 120 -1.00 10.03 -6.03
C LEU A 120 -2.51 10.09 -5.88
N ILE A 121 -3.02 10.78 -4.84
CA ILE A 121 -4.47 10.81 -4.59
C ILE A 121 -5.22 11.54 -5.71
N VAL A 122 -4.62 12.49 -6.42
CA VAL A 122 -5.27 13.16 -7.55
C VAL A 122 -5.12 12.41 -8.88
N ASN A 123 -4.22 11.43 -8.96
CA ASN A 123 -3.99 10.64 -10.16
C ASN A 123 -5.06 9.53 -10.30
N LYS A 124 -6.11 9.84 -11.06
CA LYS A 124 -7.19 8.88 -11.39
C LYS A 124 -6.91 8.01 -12.62
N LYS A 125 -5.81 8.28 -13.33
CA LYS A 125 -5.49 7.57 -14.58
C LYS A 125 -4.75 6.27 -14.30
N ASP A 126 -3.88 6.29 -13.31
CA ASP A 126 -3.16 5.11 -12.85
C ASP A 126 -4.06 4.21 -11.98
N GLU A 127 -3.94 2.89 -12.16
CA GLU A 127 -4.80 1.90 -11.49
C GLU A 127 -4.56 1.84 -9.97
N TYR A 128 -3.32 2.06 -9.54
CA TYR A 128 -2.90 1.85 -8.15
C TYR A 128 -2.62 3.14 -7.39
N ALA A 129 -2.43 4.29 -8.05
CA ALA A 129 -2.00 5.53 -7.42
C ALA A 129 -2.82 5.90 -6.19
N ARG A 130 -4.15 6.00 -6.34
CA ARG A 130 -5.04 6.30 -5.19
C ARG A 130 -5.02 5.22 -4.12
N THR A 131 -4.94 3.95 -4.52
CA THR A 131 -4.82 2.82 -3.58
C THR A 131 -3.54 2.94 -2.76
N VAL A 132 -2.41 3.23 -3.41
CA VAL A 132 -1.11 3.44 -2.77
C VAL A 132 -1.15 4.64 -1.84
N ALA A 133 -1.79 5.75 -2.21
CA ALA A 133 -1.95 6.90 -1.33
C ALA A 133 -2.61 6.51 0.01
N PHE A 134 -3.72 5.78 -0.04
CA PHE A 134 -4.38 5.27 1.18
C PHE A 134 -3.54 4.24 1.94
N LEU A 135 -2.81 3.36 1.26
CA LEU A 135 -1.92 2.40 1.91
C LEU A 135 -0.74 3.09 2.62
N ILE A 136 -0.19 4.16 2.05
CA ILE A 136 0.86 4.97 2.69
C ILE A 136 0.29 5.64 3.94
N TRP A 137 -0.85 6.32 3.85
CA TRP A 137 -1.51 6.94 5.02
C TRP A 137 -1.82 5.91 6.11
N CYS A 138 -2.35 4.73 5.73
CA CYS A 138 -2.56 3.63 6.65
C CYS A 138 -1.28 3.27 7.43
N GLU A 139 -0.14 3.15 6.75
CA GLU A 139 1.13 2.78 7.39
C GLU A 139 1.73 3.93 8.22
N MET A 140 1.51 5.20 7.82
CA MET A 140 1.88 6.38 8.62
C MET A 140 1.07 6.45 9.92
N PHE A 141 -0.26 6.30 9.83
CA PHE A 141 -1.13 6.33 11.01
C PHE A 141 -0.87 5.16 11.96
N ARG A 142 -0.64 3.96 11.41
CA ARG A 142 -0.25 2.79 12.20
C ARG A 142 1.03 3.03 13.01
N GLN A 143 1.96 3.83 12.50
CA GLN A 143 3.21 4.19 13.18
C GLN A 143 3.05 5.39 14.14
N GLY A 144 1.85 5.99 14.21
CA GLY A 144 1.64 7.21 15.00
C GLY A 144 2.37 8.42 14.43
N LYS A 145 2.73 8.42 13.15
CA LYS A 145 3.32 9.60 12.50
C LYS A 145 2.26 10.70 12.43
N ASP A 146 2.65 11.89 12.87
CA ASP A 146 1.85 13.08 12.63
C ASP A 146 1.99 13.52 11.18
N MET A 147 0.95 14.15 10.65
CA MET A 147 0.89 14.68 9.30
C MET A 147 0.61 16.17 9.35
N THR A 148 0.97 16.89 8.30
CA THR A 148 0.54 18.29 8.19
C THR A 148 -0.98 18.41 8.13
N GLU A 149 -1.53 19.51 8.66
CA GLU A 149 -2.99 19.76 8.64
C GLU A 149 -3.59 19.74 7.22
N PRO A 150 -2.93 20.30 6.17
CA PRO A 150 -3.40 20.13 4.80
C PRO A 150 -3.48 18.67 4.36
N ALA A 151 -2.48 17.85 4.68
CA ALA A 151 -2.47 16.44 4.32
C ALA A 151 -3.56 15.65 5.06
N LYS A 152 -3.81 15.94 6.35
CA LYS A 152 -4.93 15.37 7.11
C LYS A 152 -6.29 15.76 6.51
N ALA A 153 -6.47 17.04 6.17
CA ALA A 153 -7.70 17.51 5.54
C ALA A 153 -7.94 16.84 4.18
N THR A 154 -6.90 16.68 3.35
CA THR A 154 -6.98 15.92 2.10
C THR A 154 -7.33 14.46 2.34
N PHE A 155 -6.68 13.80 3.30
CA PHE A 155 -6.99 12.41 3.67
C PHE A 155 -8.46 12.23 4.04
N LEU A 156 -9.00 13.08 4.92
CA LEU A 156 -10.40 13.00 5.37
C LEU A 156 -11.37 13.22 4.20
N ALA A 157 -11.16 14.28 3.42
CA ALA A 157 -12.02 14.62 2.28
C ALA A 157 -12.02 13.52 1.21
N GLU A 158 -10.85 12.98 0.88
CA GLU A 158 -10.70 11.93 -0.13
C GLU A 158 -11.20 10.57 0.36
N SER A 159 -11.06 10.27 1.66
CA SER A 159 -11.67 9.08 2.28
C SER A 159 -13.20 9.11 2.14
N MET A 160 -13.83 10.24 2.51
CA MET A 160 -15.28 10.41 2.35
C MET A 160 -15.70 10.30 0.89
N ARG A 161 -14.94 10.92 -0.03
CA ARG A 161 -15.23 10.83 -1.47
C ARG A 161 -15.16 9.38 -1.97
N THR A 162 -14.10 8.65 -1.62
CA THR A 162 -13.90 7.26 -2.03
C THR A 162 -14.99 6.34 -1.50
N VAL A 163 -15.43 6.52 -0.25
CA VAL A 163 -16.41 5.62 0.39
C VAL A 163 -17.86 6.00 0.04
N LEU A 164 -18.20 7.29 -0.01
CA LEU A 164 -19.59 7.74 -0.09
C LEU A 164 -20.06 8.04 -1.52
N ARG A 165 -19.19 8.45 -2.45
CA ARG A 165 -19.61 8.86 -3.80
C ARG A 165 -19.62 7.68 -4.75
N THR A 166 -20.81 7.22 -5.16
CA THR A 166 -20.95 6.09 -6.11
C THR A 166 -20.51 6.45 -7.53
N ASP A 167 -20.69 7.71 -7.92
CA ASP A 167 -20.30 8.26 -9.24
C ASP A 167 -18.79 8.47 -9.37
N PHE A 168 -18.06 8.41 -8.25
CA PHE A 168 -16.61 8.56 -8.25
C PHE A 168 -15.87 7.37 -8.90
N GLY A 169 -16.48 6.18 -8.89
CA GLY A 169 -15.94 4.99 -9.53
C GLY A 169 -14.71 4.40 -8.82
N ALA A 170 -14.58 4.59 -7.50
CA ALA A 170 -13.52 3.96 -6.73
C ALA A 170 -13.58 2.43 -6.85
N SER A 171 -12.43 1.82 -7.08
CA SER A 171 -12.31 0.36 -7.10
C SER A 171 -12.46 -0.21 -5.69
N TRP A 172 -12.87 -1.48 -5.58
CA TRP A 172 -12.99 -2.16 -4.29
C TRP A 172 -11.68 -2.10 -3.47
N LYS A 173 -10.51 -2.28 -4.11
CA LYS A 173 -9.20 -2.20 -3.44
C LYS A 173 -8.90 -0.80 -2.88
N GLU A 174 -9.34 0.25 -3.57
CA GLU A 174 -9.20 1.63 -3.11
C GLU A 174 -10.08 1.88 -1.87
N ILE A 175 -11.36 1.48 -1.93
CA ILE A 175 -12.31 1.61 -0.81
C ILE A 175 -11.78 0.90 0.43
N GLN A 176 -11.34 -0.36 0.29
CA GLN A 176 -10.80 -1.12 1.41
C GLN A 176 -9.52 -0.48 2.00
N SER A 177 -8.67 0.10 1.15
CA SER A 177 -7.47 0.80 1.61
C SER A 177 -7.83 2.09 2.36
N ALA A 178 -8.82 2.84 1.89
CA ALA A 178 -9.32 4.03 2.57
C ALA A 178 -9.91 3.69 3.94
N VAL A 179 -10.81 2.70 4.01
CA VAL A 179 -11.42 2.25 5.27
C VAL A 179 -10.35 1.79 6.27
N LYS A 180 -9.33 1.05 5.81
CA LYS A 180 -8.21 0.63 6.66
C LYS A 180 -7.42 1.82 7.20
N ALA A 181 -7.14 2.83 6.37
CA ALA A 181 -6.47 4.05 6.81
C ALA A 181 -7.32 4.83 7.83
N MET A 182 -8.64 4.92 7.61
CA MET A 182 -9.59 5.54 8.54
C MET A 182 -9.59 4.85 9.90
N LYS A 183 -9.57 3.51 9.94
CA LYS A 183 -9.45 2.77 11.19
C LYS A 183 -8.20 3.16 11.97
N PHE A 184 -7.04 3.18 11.32
CA PHE A 184 -5.79 3.55 12.00
C PHE A 184 -5.76 5.02 12.44
N TYR A 185 -6.30 5.94 11.63
CA TYR A 185 -6.40 7.35 12.00
C TYR A 185 -7.31 7.56 13.23
N GLY A 186 -8.51 6.98 13.21
CA GLY A 186 -9.49 7.12 14.28
C GLY A 186 -9.03 6.49 15.61
N ARG A 187 -8.30 5.37 15.56
CA ARG A 187 -7.70 4.73 16.76
C ARG A 187 -6.66 5.61 17.48
N GLN A 188 -6.15 6.66 16.85
CA GLN A 188 -5.13 7.50 17.49
C GLN A 188 -5.71 8.44 18.55
N SER A 189 -6.97 8.87 18.41
CA SER A 189 -7.63 9.71 19.41
C SER A 189 -9.16 9.76 19.23
N PRO A 190 -9.91 10.03 20.31
CA PRO A 190 -11.36 10.28 20.21
C PRO A 190 -11.71 11.45 19.28
N LEU A 191 -10.83 12.44 19.15
CA LEU A 191 -11.00 13.54 18.20
C LEU A 191 -11.00 13.04 16.75
N HIS A 192 -10.01 12.20 16.39
CA HIS A 192 -9.89 11.63 15.05
C HIS A 192 -11.05 10.69 14.72
N ALA A 193 -11.46 9.87 15.68
CA ALA A 193 -12.65 9.02 15.55
C ALA A 193 -13.90 9.87 15.29
N GLY A 194 -14.09 10.94 16.08
CA GLY A 194 -15.19 11.89 15.91
C GLY A 194 -15.21 12.54 14.52
N GLN A 195 -14.06 12.98 14.01
CA GLN A 195 -13.93 13.57 12.67
C GLN A 195 -14.35 12.60 11.56
N ILE A 196 -14.01 11.31 11.69
CA ILE A 196 -14.42 10.30 10.72
C ILE A 196 -15.93 10.10 10.79
N LEU A 197 -16.49 9.85 11.98
CA LEU A 197 -17.91 9.54 12.15
C LEU A 197 -18.80 10.72 11.73
N SER A 198 -18.42 11.96 12.10
CA SER A 198 -19.15 13.16 11.68
C SER A 198 -19.18 13.31 10.16
N GLY A 199 -18.10 12.93 9.46
CA GLY A 199 -18.06 12.96 7.99
C GLY A 199 -19.12 12.07 7.31
N PHE A 200 -19.54 10.98 7.95
CA PHE A 200 -20.68 10.19 7.47
C PHE A 200 -22.03 10.82 7.84
N GLU A 201 -22.12 11.37 9.05
CA GLU A 201 -23.32 11.99 9.60
C GLU A 201 -23.69 13.32 8.95
N ASP A 202 -22.72 14.01 8.36
CA ASP A 202 -22.91 15.23 7.57
C ASP A 202 -23.57 14.95 6.21
N PHE A 203 -23.53 13.70 5.73
CA PHE A 203 -24.08 13.29 4.43
C PHE A 203 -24.92 12.00 4.51
N PRO A 204 -25.97 11.95 5.34
CA PRO A 204 -26.80 10.76 5.53
C PRO A 204 -27.49 10.34 4.23
N GLU A 205 -27.75 11.27 3.32
CA GLU A 205 -28.32 11.01 2.00
C GLU A 205 -27.39 10.25 1.05
N LEU A 206 -26.09 10.14 1.36
CA LEU A 206 -25.14 9.34 0.60
C LEU A 206 -25.02 7.90 1.13
N MET A 207 -25.54 7.64 2.33
CA MET A 207 -25.54 6.35 3.04
C MET A 207 -26.70 5.44 2.61
N THR A 208 -26.96 5.40 1.30
CA THR A 208 -28.15 4.78 0.72
C THR A 208 -28.01 3.28 0.44
N THR A 209 -26.80 2.74 0.50
CA THR A 209 -26.53 1.32 0.25
C THR A 209 -26.17 0.59 1.55
N ALA A 210 -26.52 -0.70 1.63
CA ALA A 210 -26.17 -1.54 2.78
C ALA A 210 -24.66 -1.61 3.02
N GLU A 211 -23.86 -1.69 1.94
CA GLU A 211 -22.39 -1.71 2.01
C GLU A 211 -21.83 -0.46 2.71
N LYS A 212 -22.33 0.74 2.39
CA LYS A 212 -21.86 1.97 3.03
C LYS A 212 -22.24 2.01 4.50
N GLN A 213 -23.48 1.61 4.82
CA GLN A 213 -23.95 1.50 6.20
C GLN A 213 -23.12 0.51 7.02
N GLU A 214 -22.73 -0.62 6.41
CA GLU A 214 -21.83 -1.59 7.01
C GLU A 214 -20.46 -0.99 7.30
N ILE A 215 -19.85 -0.26 6.35
CA ILE A 215 -18.58 0.45 6.58
C ILE A 215 -18.66 1.43 7.75
N TYR A 216 -19.72 2.25 7.82
CA TYR A 216 -19.91 3.17 8.94
C TYR A 216 -20.07 2.44 10.28
N ASN A 217 -20.89 1.39 10.32
CA ASN A 217 -21.10 0.60 11.53
C ASN A 217 -19.81 -0.10 11.98
N GLU A 218 -19.02 -0.60 11.04
CA GLU A 218 -17.72 -1.21 11.31
C GLU A 218 -16.74 -0.18 11.90
N LEU A 219 -16.64 1.01 11.32
CA LEU A 219 -15.80 2.10 11.85
C LEU A 219 -16.26 2.56 13.23
N LYS A 220 -17.58 2.70 13.43
CA LYS A 220 -18.14 3.05 14.73
C LYS A 220 -17.81 2.02 15.79
N PHE A 221 -18.05 0.74 15.51
CA PHE A 221 -17.72 -0.36 16.43
C PHE A 221 -16.23 -0.43 16.73
N GLU A 222 -15.39 -0.28 15.69
CA GLU A 222 -13.94 -0.19 15.83
C GLU A 222 -13.55 0.91 16.82
N PHE A 223 -14.08 2.13 16.67
CA PHE A 223 -13.72 3.22 17.55
C PHE A 223 -14.24 3.02 18.97
N GLU A 224 -15.45 2.50 19.17
CA GLU A 224 -15.97 2.18 20.50
C GLU A 224 -15.08 1.19 21.28
N TYR A 225 -14.42 0.25 20.58
CA TYR A 225 -13.55 -0.76 21.21
C TYR A 225 -12.14 -0.24 21.53
N TYR A 226 -11.61 0.68 20.71
CA TYR A 226 -10.23 1.20 20.84
C TYR A 226 -10.15 2.62 21.45
N SER A 227 -11.29 3.20 21.87
CA SER A 227 -11.37 4.50 22.57
C SER A 227 -10.98 4.44 24.04
#